data_AF-A0A5C7R4P7-F1
#
_entry.id   AF-A0A5C7R4P7-F1
#
_cell.length_a   1.000
_cell.length_b   1.000
_cell.length_c   1.000
_cell.angle_alpha   90.00
_cell.angle_beta   90.00
_cell.angle_gamma   90.00
#
_symmetry.space_group_name_H-M   'P 1'
#
loop_
_entity.id
_entity.type
_entity.pdbx_description
1 polymer ?
#
loop_
_entity_poly.entity_id
_entity_poly.type
_entity_poly.pdbx_seq_one_letter_code
_entity_poly.pdbx_strand_id
1 'polypeptide(L)'
;MLKPLPMLMVLSLSGCVMMSHADRPSGWPAPVDNGALCDLLPGLYRNTGVSSQAGAQPTSTSRLFGKATEATHVRLRMHDQRTLSFVAEQEGRPVAERRVDVDCSKAFVPFGPERAERLVNEGGAFGYTRDSYRLQPARNGDVTVRSANFTTGIMLLIPVAGSESDWALFTREQE
;
A
#
# COMPACT_ATOMS: atom_id res chain seq x y z
N MET A 1 5.67 -60.83 18.65
CA MET A 1 6.23 -60.25 17.41
C MET A 1 5.48 -58.97 17.10
N LEU A 2 6.03 -57.82 17.48
CA LEU A 2 5.43 -56.49 17.21
C LEU A 2 5.86 -56.03 15.80
N LYS A 3 4.90 -55.73 14.93
CA LYS A 3 5.15 -55.10 13.62
C LYS A 3 5.46 -53.61 13.84
N PRO A 4 6.58 -53.06 13.35
CA PRO A 4 6.80 -51.62 13.35
C PRO A 4 5.87 -50.97 12.33
N LEU A 5 5.01 -50.05 12.80
CA LEU A 5 4.28 -49.12 11.94
C LEU A 5 5.31 -48.21 11.24
N PRO A 6 5.24 -47.99 9.92
CA PRO A 6 6.05 -46.97 9.28
C PRO A 6 5.56 -45.60 9.78
N MET A 7 6.37 -44.99 10.63
CA MET A 7 6.25 -43.59 11.02
C MET A 7 6.49 -42.76 9.76
N LEU A 8 5.40 -42.35 9.11
CA LEU A 8 5.41 -41.42 7.99
C LEU A 8 5.97 -40.10 8.51
N MET A 9 7.28 -39.93 8.35
CA MET A 9 8.00 -38.71 8.65
C MET A 9 7.55 -37.68 7.62
N VAL A 10 6.43 -37.00 7.90
CA VAL A 10 5.99 -35.83 7.15
C VAL A 10 7.03 -34.75 7.40
N LEU A 11 8.04 -34.70 6.51
CA LEU A 11 8.96 -33.59 6.36
C LEU A 11 8.11 -32.36 6.05
N SER A 12 7.86 -31.56 7.09
CA SER A 12 7.25 -30.25 7.01
C SER A 12 8.12 -29.33 6.17
N LEU A 13 7.94 -29.38 4.84
CA LEU A 13 8.44 -28.38 3.90
C LEU A 13 7.62 -27.09 4.08
N SER A 14 7.82 -26.41 5.21
CA SER A 14 7.35 -25.04 5.41
C SER A 14 8.22 -24.12 4.57
N GLY A 15 7.83 -23.94 3.30
CA GLY A 15 8.44 -22.96 2.41
C GLY A 15 7.96 -21.56 2.78
N CYS A 16 8.67 -20.88 3.68
CA CYS A 16 8.55 -19.43 3.79
C CYS A 16 9.16 -18.83 2.52
N VAL A 17 8.32 -18.38 1.59
CA VAL A 17 8.79 -17.65 0.41
C VAL A 17 8.96 -16.19 0.81
N MET A 18 10.18 -15.78 1.14
CA MET A 18 10.47 -14.36 1.37
C MET A 18 10.44 -13.62 0.03
N MET A 19 9.34 -12.91 -0.24
CA MET A 19 9.26 -11.97 -1.34
C MET A 19 9.89 -10.62 -0.91
N SER A 20 10.54 -9.97 -1.87
CA SER A 20 11.40 -8.79 -1.71
C SER A 20 10.73 -7.65 -0.95
N HIS A 21 11.48 -7.04 -0.02
CA HIS A 21 11.15 -5.73 0.55
C HIS A 21 11.83 -4.67 -0.32
N ALA A 22 11.07 -3.94 -1.14
CA ALA A 22 11.65 -2.83 -1.90
C ALA A 22 12.10 -1.71 -0.94
N ASP A 23 13.39 -1.42 -0.96
CA ASP A 23 13.93 -0.21 -0.34
C ASP A 23 13.42 1.03 -1.07
N ARG A 24 13.29 2.14 -0.34
CA ARG A 24 12.96 3.44 -0.97
C ARG A 24 14.09 3.79 -1.94
N PRO A 25 13.80 4.11 -3.21
CA PRO A 25 14.83 4.48 -4.16
C PRO A 25 15.65 5.69 -3.68
N SER A 26 16.98 5.59 -3.71
CA SER A 26 17.89 6.61 -3.18
C SER A 26 17.87 7.93 -3.96
N GLY A 27 17.42 7.91 -5.22
CA GLY A 27 17.27 9.10 -6.05
C GLY A 27 15.95 9.86 -5.85
N TRP A 28 15.06 9.40 -4.98
CA TRP A 28 13.79 10.08 -4.72
C TRP A 28 13.98 11.25 -3.74
N PRO A 29 13.10 12.28 -3.83
CA PRO A 29 13.14 13.42 -2.92
C PRO A 29 13.21 13.00 -1.45
N ALA A 30 14.00 13.71 -0.65
CA ALA A 30 14.13 13.39 0.77
C ALA A 30 12.78 13.54 1.50
N PRO A 31 12.43 12.59 2.37
CA PRO A 31 11.23 12.70 3.18
C PRO A 31 11.32 13.88 4.15
N VAL A 32 10.16 14.33 4.62
CA VAL A 32 10.07 15.24 5.74
C VAL A 32 10.02 14.43 7.03
N ASP A 33 10.88 14.76 7.98
CA ASP A 33 10.92 14.13 9.30
C ASP A 33 10.20 15.03 10.33
N ASN A 34 9.16 14.48 10.96
CA ASN A 34 8.43 14.96 12.13
C ASN A 34 7.56 16.25 12.01
N GLY A 35 6.50 16.27 12.83
CA GLY A 35 5.74 17.44 13.29
C GLY A 35 4.72 18.05 12.32
N ALA A 36 5.11 18.29 11.07
CA ALA A 36 4.31 19.05 10.11
C ALA A 36 3.79 18.22 8.93
N LEU A 37 3.77 16.88 9.03
CA LEU A 37 3.40 16.00 7.91
C LEU A 37 2.00 16.33 7.37
N CYS A 38 1.04 16.54 8.28
CA CYS A 38 -0.33 16.84 7.93
C CYS A 38 -0.52 18.26 7.39
N ASP A 39 0.43 19.16 7.61
CA ASP A 39 0.43 20.50 7.03
C ASP A 39 1.01 20.50 5.61
N LEU A 40 1.86 19.52 5.28
CA LEU A 40 2.53 19.39 3.98
C LEU A 40 1.82 18.45 3.00
N LEU A 41 0.95 17.56 3.49
CA LEU A 41 0.17 16.64 2.66
C LEU A 41 -0.93 17.29 1.80
N PRO A 42 -1.64 18.34 2.24
CA PRO A 42 -2.69 18.95 1.43
C PRO A 42 -2.13 19.49 0.12
N GLY A 43 -2.81 19.28 -1.00
CA GLY A 43 -2.34 19.72 -2.30
C GLY A 43 -2.98 18.95 -3.46
N LEU A 44 -2.63 19.34 -4.68
CA LEU A 44 -3.07 18.66 -5.90
C LEU A 44 -1.92 17.80 -6.45
N TYR A 45 -2.21 16.54 -6.74
CA TYR A 45 -1.22 15.57 -7.19
C TYR A 45 -1.65 14.93 -8.50
N ARG A 46 -0.70 14.66 -9.39
CA ARG A 46 -0.96 13.85 -10.59
C ARG A 46 -1.45 12.49 -10.19
N ASN A 47 -2.46 11.98 -10.89
CA ASN A 47 -2.90 10.61 -10.69
C ASN A 47 -1.81 9.61 -11.09
N THR A 48 -1.00 9.89 -12.11
CA THR A 48 0.10 9.00 -12.52
C THR A 48 1.35 9.20 -11.66
N GLY A 49 1.90 8.10 -11.16
CA GLY A 49 3.15 8.08 -10.39
C GLY A 49 4.24 7.19 -10.99
N VAL A 50 5.35 7.11 -10.28
CA VAL A 50 6.50 6.23 -10.61
C VAL A 50 6.66 5.20 -9.51
N SER A 51 6.67 3.92 -9.86
CA SER A 51 6.93 2.83 -8.90
C SER A 51 8.43 2.62 -8.67
N SER A 52 8.78 2.10 -7.49
CA SER A 52 10.12 1.58 -7.22
C SER A 52 10.42 0.28 -7.99
N GLN A 53 9.39 -0.44 -8.43
CA GLN A 53 9.52 -1.59 -9.32
C GLN A 53 9.59 -1.13 -10.78
N ALA A 54 10.59 -1.64 -11.51
CA ALA A 54 10.86 -1.22 -12.89
C ALA A 54 9.67 -1.45 -13.83
N GLY A 55 9.31 -0.42 -14.61
CA GLY A 55 8.32 -0.51 -15.68
C GLY A 55 6.86 -0.26 -15.27
N ALA A 56 6.55 -0.06 -13.99
CA ALA A 56 5.20 0.22 -13.52
C ALA A 56 4.93 1.73 -13.30
N GLN A 57 3.81 2.22 -13.84
CA GLN A 57 3.28 3.56 -13.59
C GLN A 57 1.97 3.45 -12.81
N PRO A 58 2.01 3.36 -11.47
CA PRO A 58 0.80 3.22 -10.67
C PRO A 58 -0.02 4.51 -10.72
N THR A 59 -1.34 4.36 -10.66
CA THR A 59 -2.23 5.50 -10.39
C THR A 59 -2.42 5.69 -8.89
N SER A 60 -2.45 6.92 -8.41
CA SER A 60 -2.76 7.21 -7.00
C SER A 60 -4.17 6.75 -6.69
N THR A 61 -5.10 6.80 -7.66
CA THR A 61 -6.46 6.31 -7.44
C THR A 61 -6.55 4.81 -7.22
N SER A 62 -5.77 4.00 -7.95
CA SER A 62 -5.73 2.55 -7.70
C SER A 62 -5.19 2.21 -6.32
N ARG A 63 -4.24 2.99 -5.80
CA ARG A 63 -3.69 2.79 -4.44
C ARG A 63 -4.59 3.34 -3.34
N LEU A 64 -5.17 4.52 -3.53
CA LEU A 64 -5.95 5.23 -2.51
C LEU A 64 -7.39 4.71 -2.42
N PHE A 65 -7.97 4.26 -3.53
CA PHE A 65 -9.37 3.81 -3.61
C PHE A 65 -9.51 2.31 -3.93
N GLY A 66 -8.40 1.59 -4.12
CA GLY A 66 -8.41 0.16 -4.48
C GLY A 66 -8.86 -0.13 -5.91
N LYS A 67 -9.14 0.90 -6.72
CA LYS A 67 -9.52 0.79 -8.13
C LYS A 67 -9.03 2.02 -8.90
N ALA A 68 -8.59 1.81 -10.13
CA ALA A 68 -8.29 2.93 -11.01
C ALA A 68 -9.59 3.68 -11.36
N THR A 69 -9.50 4.98 -11.52
CA THR A 69 -10.58 5.85 -11.98
C THR A 69 -10.11 6.66 -13.18
N GLU A 70 -11.04 7.31 -13.88
CA GLU A 70 -10.74 8.22 -14.99
C GLU A 70 -10.05 9.53 -14.56
N ALA A 71 -10.00 9.84 -13.26
CA ALA A 71 -9.37 11.03 -12.72
C ALA A 71 -7.94 11.27 -13.24
N THR A 72 -7.66 12.54 -13.52
CA THR A 72 -6.31 13.03 -13.89
C THR A 72 -5.51 13.45 -12.66
N HIS A 73 -6.20 13.88 -11.60
CA HIS A 73 -5.58 14.39 -10.38
C HIS A 73 -6.22 13.79 -9.14
N VAL A 74 -5.49 13.83 -8.03
CA VAL A 74 -6.04 13.59 -6.70
C VAL A 74 -5.67 14.77 -5.80
N ARG A 75 -6.68 15.40 -5.22
CA ARG A 75 -6.51 16.47 -4.24
C ARG A 75 -6.56 15.88 -2.84
N LEU A 76 -5.53 16.15 -2.06
CA LEU A 76 -5.46 15.84 -0.64
C LEU A 76 -5.89 17.08 0.13
N ARG A 77 -6.83 16.92 1.09
CA ARG A 77 -7.23 18.00 2.01
C ARG A 77 -7.24 17.48 3.44
N MET A 78 -6.67 18.25 4.35
CA MET A 78 -6.73 17.96 5.78
C MET A 78 -7.96 18.66 6.38
N HIS A 79 -8.71 17.94 7.20
CA HIS A 79 -9.79 18.45 8.03
C HIS A 79 -9.39 18.24 9.49
N ASP A 80 -9.43 19.30 10.28
CA ASP A 80 -9.24 19.28 11.74
C ASP A 80 -7.95 18.57 12.22
N GLN A 81 -6.90 18.52 11.37
CA GLN A 81 -5.62 17.80 11.59
C GLN A 81 -5.77 16.31 11.95
N ARG A 82 -6.94 15.72 11.73
CA ARG A 82 -7.24 14.33 12.09
C ARG A 82 -7.87 13.55 10.96
N THR A 83 -8.40 14.22 9.96
CA THR A 83 -9.10 13.57 8.85
C THR A 83 -8.50 14.02 7.54
N LEU A 84 -7.95 13.11 6.77
CA LEU A 84 -7.45 13.37 5.44
C LEU A 84 -8.49 12.92 4.41
N SER A 85 -8.90 13.83 3.52
CA SER A 85 -9.73 13.50 2.37
C SER A 85 -8.88 13.40 1.09
N PHE A 86 -9.08 12.34 0.34
CA PHE A 86 -8.60 12.15 -1.02
C PHE A 86 -9.75 12.39 -1.98
N VAL A 87 -9.64 13.38 -2.84
CA VAL A 87 -10.67 13.72 -3.85
C VAL A 87 -10.06 13.47 -5.22
N ALA A 88 -10.53 12.44 -5.92
CA ALA A 88 -10.12 12.19 -7.30
C ALA A 88 -10.86 13.16 -8.23
N GLU A 89 -10.13 13.91 -9.05
CA GLU A 89 -10.66 14.97 -9.91
C GLU A 89 -10.43 14.65 -11.39
N GLN A 90 -11.48 14.79 -12.20
CA GLN A 90 -11.43 14.78 -13.66
C GLN A 90 -11.90 16.13 -14.18
N GLU A 91 -11.04 16.84 -14.92
CA GLU A 91 -11.36 18.18 -15.47
C GLU A 91 -11.87 19.15 -14.38
N GLY A 92 -11.28 19.09 -13.18
CA GLY A 92 -11.67 19.92 -12.03
C GLY A 92 -12.94 19.48 -11.31
N ARG A 93 -13.58 18.36 -11.70
CA ARG A 93 -14.78 17.82 -11.05
C ARG A 93 -14.45 16.59 -10.21
N PRO A 94 -14.98 16.46 -8.99
CA PRO A 94 -14.76 15.28 -8.17
C PRO A 94 -15.51 14.07 -8.76
N VAL A 95 -14.78 12.96 -9.00
CA VAL A 95 -15.33 11.68 -9.47
C VAL A 95 -15.32 10.60 -8.38
N ALA A 96 -14.50 10.77 -7.34
CA ALA A 96 -14.50 9.94 -6.16
C ALA A 96 -13.95 10.72 -4.95
N GLU A 97 -14.45 10.41 -3.76
CA GLU A 97 -13.92 10.95 -2.51
C GLU A 97 -13.75 9.83 -1.49
N ARG A 98 -12.68 9.90 -0.72
CA ARG A 98 -12.41 9.01 0.40
C ARG A 98 -11.89 9.81 1.57
N ARG A 99 -12.39 9.53 2.78
CA ARG A 99 -11.91 10.14 4.02
C ARG A 99 -11.32 9.07 4.92
N VAL A 100 -10.21 9.40 5.56
CA VAL A 100 -9.54 8.51 6.51
C VAL A 100 -9.07 9.31 7.72
N ASP A 101 -9.15 8.71 8.89
CA ASP A 101 -8.52 9.26 10.08
C ASP A 101 -7.01 9.07 9.99
N VAL A 102 -6.27 10.10 10.38
CA VAL A 102 -4.81 10.15 10.30
C VAL A 102 -4.20 10.47 11.64
N ASP A 103 -3.01 9.91 11.85
CA ASP A 103 -2.19 10.19 13.03
C ASP A 103 -0.93 10.92 12.58
N CYS A 104 -0.94 12.24 12.77
CA CYS A 104 0.14 13.14 12.35
C CYS A 104 1.38 13.08 13.26
N SER A 105 1.33 12.34 14.38
CA SER A 105 2.45 12.22 15.32
C SER A 105 3.52 11.23 14.85
N LYS A 106 3.22 10.40 13.85
CA LYS A 106 4.10 9.39 13.29
C LYS A 106 4.96 9.97 12.18
N ALA A 107 6.10 9.34 11.85
CA ALA A 107 6.95 9.75 10.71
C ALA A 107 6.29 9.53 9.32
N PHE A 108 5.11 8.92 9.29
CA PHE A 108 4.30 8.67 8.11
C PHE A 108 2.83 8.74 8.51
N VAL A 109 1.95 9.04 7.56
CA VAL A 109 0.51 9.01 7.78
C VAL A 109 -0.02 7.64 7.34
N PRO A 110 -0.38 6.74 8.29
CA PRO A 110 -0.98 5.47 7.93
C PRO A 110 -2.38 5.71 7.37
N PHE A 111 -2.74 4.96 6.34
CA PHE A 111 -4.12 4.85 5.88
C PHE A 111 -4.36 3.42 5.41
N GLY A 112 -5.51 2.86 5.77
CA GLY A 112 -5.88 1.50 5.34
C GLY A 112 -6.56 1.52 3.97
N PRO A 113 -6.66 0.39 3.26
CA PRO A 113 -7.75 0.16 2.30
C PRO A 113 -9.08 -0.05 3.03
N GLU A 114 -10.22 0.09 2.34
CA GLU A 114 -11.54 -0.25 2.89
C GLU A 114 -11.71 -1.75 3.20
N ARG A 115 -10.84 -2.61 2.66
CA ARG A 115 -10.88 -4.06 2.82
C ARG A 115 -9.55 -4.56 3.34
N ALA A 116 -9.43 -4.65 4.65
CA ALA A 116 -8.20 -5.11 5.31
C ALA A 116 -8.02 -6.64 5.23
N GLU A 117 -9.05 -7.38 4.81
CA GLU A 117 -9.11 -8.84 4.95
C GLU A 117 -9.84 -9.43 3.73
N ARG A 118 -9.11 -10.06 2.81
CA ARG A 118 -9.71 -10.88 1.75
C ARG A 118 -9.37 -12.34 1.98
N LEU A 119 -10.40 -13.14 2.20
CA LEU A 119 -10.32 -14.59 2.11
C LEU A 119 -10.29 -14.94 0.62
N VAL A 120 -9.16 -15.49 0.15
CA VAL A 120 -9.03 -16.00 -1.23
C VAL A 120 -9.26 -17.50 -1.17
N ASN A 121 -10.29 -17.99 -1.88
CA ASN A 121 -10.54 -19.40 -2.07
C ASN A 121 -10.64 -19.68 -3.57
N GLU A 122 -9.48 -19.92 -4.19
CA GLU A 122 -9.39 -20.22 -5.62
C GLU A 122 -8.38 -21.38 -5.82
N GLY A 123 -8.77 -22.39 -6.60
CA GLY A 123 -7.84 -23.44 -7.07
C GLY A 123 -7.20 -24.34 -5.99
N GLY A 124 -7.80 -24.47 -4.81
CA GLY A 124 -7.22 -25.26 -3.71
C GLY A 124 -6.23 -24.50 -2.82
N ALA A 125 -6.21 -23.17 -2.94
CA ALA A 125 -5.54 -22.27 -2.01
C ALA A 125 -6.60 -21.56 -1.14
N PHE A 126 -6.41 -21.62 0.18
CA PHE A 126 -7.17 -20.84 1.15
C PHE A 126 -6.22 -19.87 1.84
N GLY A 127 -6.48 -18.57 1.77
CA GLY A 127 -5.57 -17.59 2.32
C GLY A 127 -6.23 -16.31 2.81
N TYR A 128 -5.45 -15.58 3.59
CA TYR A 128 -5.73 -14.29 4.17
C TYR A 128 -4.69 -13.30 3.65
N THR A 129 -5.18 -12.17 3.13
CA THR A 129 -4.33 -11.06 2.68
C THR A 129 -4.66 -9.80 3.48
N ARG A 130 -3.61 -9.10 3.91
CA ARG A 130 -3.66 -7.81 4.60
C ARG A 130 -2.79 -6.79 3.88
N ASP A 131 -3.39 -5.67 3.55
CA ASP A 131 -2.73 -4.54 2.93
C ASP A 131 -2.55 -3.39 3.92
N SER A 132 -1.44 -2.66 3.79
CA SER A 132 -1.18 -1.45 4.56
C SER A 132 -0.57 -0.37 3.67
N TYR A 133 -1.03 0.86 3.85
CA TYR A 133 -0.50 2.00 3.11
C TYR A 133 -0.03 3.11 4.07
N ARG A 134 1.01 3.82 3.64
CA ARG A 134 1.59 4.93 4.39
C ARG A 134 1.93 6.06 3.44
N LEU A 135 1.48 7.28 3.74
CA LEU A 135 1.89 8.49 3.03
C LEU A 135 3.11 9.09 3.73
N GLN A 136 4.04 9.59 2.93
CA GLN A 136 5.17 10.36 3.40
C GLN A 136 5.42 11.52 2.42
N PRO A 137 5.13 12.78 2.83
CA PRO A 137 5.45 13.95 2.03
C PRO A 137 6.97 14.13 1.95
N ALA A 138 7.42 14.69 0.83
CA ALA A 138 8.79 15.06 0.57
C ALA A 138 8.98 16.57 0.65
N ARG A 139 10.24 17.01 0.82
CA ARG A 139 10.58 18.43 0.96
C ARG A 139 10.23 19.30 -0.26
N ASN A 140 10.12 18.69 -1.43
CA ASN A 140 9.73 19.37 -2.68
C ASN A 140 8.21 19.43 -2.88
N GLY A 141 7.42 18.94 -1.92
CA GLY A 141 5.95 18.90 -1.99
C GLY A 141 5.38 17.61 -2.58
N ASP A 142 6.20 16.76 -3.20
CA ASP A 142 5.76 15.45 -3.69
C ASP A 142 5.32 14.54 -2.54
N VAL A 143 4.54 13.52 -2.86
CA VAL A 143 4.13 12.51 -1.88
C VAL A 143 4.61 11.13 -2.32
N THR A 144 5.21 10.42 -1.37
CA THR A 144 5.53 9.01 -1.52
C THR A 144 4.50 8.16 -0.81
N VAL A 145 4.07 7.09 -1.46
CA VAL A 145 3.15 6.08 -0.92
C VAL A 145 3.90 4.78 -0.78
N ARG A 146 4.03 4.29 0.45
CA ARG A 146 4.50 2.92 0.69
C ARG A 146 3.29 2.02 0.80
N SER A 147 3.27 0.95 0.00
CA SER A 147 2.35 -0.17 0.18
C SER A 147 3.09 -1.37 0.73
N ALA A 148 2.49 -2.09 1.67
CA ALA A 148 2.94 -3.41 2.08
C ALA A 148 1.75 -4.36 2.15
N ASN A 149 1.87 -5.47 1.41
CA ASN A 149 0.93 -6.57 1.38
C ASN A 149 1.54 -7.74 2.15
N PHE A 150 0.75 -8.33 3.02
CA PHE A 150 1.08 -9.59 3.68
C PHE A 150 0.01 -10.61 3.32
N THR A 151 0.43 -11.76 2.82
CA THR A 151 -0.45 -12.88 2.49
C THR A 151 0.00 -14.13 3.23
N THR A 152 -0.94 -14.81 3.88
CA THR A 152 -0.71 -16.11 4.50
C THR A 152 -1.83 -17.06 4.12
N GLY A 153 -1.53 -18.33 3.89
CA GLY A 153 -2.54 -19.29 3.49
C GLY A 153 -2.03 -20.71 3.44
N ILE A 154 -2.88 -21.59 2.94
CA ILE A 154 -2.61 -23.01 2.73
C ILE A 154 -2.90 -23.29 1.26
N MET A 155 -1.90 -23.78 0.53
CA MET A 155 -2.04 -24.26 -0.84
C MET A 155 -1.61 -25.73 -0.88
N LEU A 156 -2.51 -26.63 -1.30
CA LEU A 156 -2.21 -28.07 -1.36
C LEU A 156 -1.64 -28.64 -0.03
N LEU A 157 -2.19 -28.21 1.11
CA LEU A 157 -1.73 -28.53 2.48
C LEU A 157 -0.36 -27.96 2.88
N ILE A 158 0.25 -27.13 2.05
CA ILE A 158 1.51 -26.44 2.34
C ILE A 158 1.18 -25.04 2.86
N PRO A 159 1.62 -24.67 4.08
CA PRO A 159 1.48 -23.30 4.56
C PRO A 159 2.38 -22.40 3.72
N VAL A 160 1.82 -21.31 3.20
CA VAL A 160 2.51 -20.29 2.43
C VAL A 160 2.35 -18.98 3.17
N ALA A 161 3.45 -18.26 3.35
CA ALA A 161 3.45 -16.89 3.82
C ALA A 161 4.37 -16.08 2.92
N GLY A 162 3.91 -14.89 2.54
CA GLY A 162 4.62 -13.95 1.70
C GLY A 162 4.33 -12.52 2.12
N SER A 163 5.31 -11.66 1.92
CA SER A 163 5.17 -10.22 2.13
C SER A 163 5.79 -9.51 0.94
N GLU A 164 5.10 -8.51 0.43
CA GLU A 164 5.62 -7.64 -0.63
C GLU A 164 5.49 -6.21 -0.18
N SER A 165 6.50 -5.38 -0.45
CA SER A 165 6.38 -3.94 -0.29
C SER A 165 6.86 -3.21 -1.53
N ASP A 166 6.19 -2.11 -1.84
CA ASP A 166 6.51 -1.23 -2.95
C ASP A 166 6.35 0.23 -2.54
N TRP A 167 7.07 1.10 -3.25
CA TRP A 167 6.98 2.53 -3.14
C TRP A 167 6.46 3.14 -4.44
N ALA A 168 5.63 4.16 -4.33
CA ALA A 168 5.22 4.99 -5.45
C ALA A 168 5.47 6.47 -5.13
N LEU A 169 5.99 7.23 -6.10
CA LEU A 169 6.15 8.67 -6.03
C LEU A 169 5.08 9.34 -6.87
N PHE A 170 4.35 10.29 -6.29
CA PHE A 170 3.36 11.11 -6.97
C PHE A 170 3.77 12.58 -6.89
N THR A 171 3.83 13.21 -8.06
CA THR A 171 4.28 14.59 -8.20
C THR A 171 3.17 15.57 -7.89
N ARG A 172 3.51 16.61 -7.13
CA ARG A 172 2.60 17.72 -6.84
C ARG A 172 2.49 18.65 -8.05
N GLU A 173 1.28 19.06 -8.40
CA GLU A 173 1.07 20.14 -9.35
C GLU A 173 1.31 21.49 -8.66
N GLN A 174 1.97 22.41 -9.36
CA GLN A 174 2.06 23.79 -8.90
C GLN A 174 0.74 24.49 -9.28
N GLU A 175 -0.03 24.90 -8.29
CA GLU A 175 -1.17 25.81 -8.48
C GLU A 175 -0.70 27.23 -8.81
#